data_AF-A0A519KCU3-F1
#
_entry.id   AF-A0A519KCU3-F1
#
_cell.length_a   1.000
_cell.length_b   1.000
_cell.length_c   1.000
_cell.angle_alpha   90.00
_cell.angle_beta   90.00
_cell.angle_gamma   90.00
#
_symmetry.space_group_name_H-M   'P 1'
#
loop_
_entity.id
_entity.type
_entity.pdbx_description
1 polymer ?
#
loop_
_entity_poly.entity_id
_entity_poly.type
_entity_poly.pdbx_seq_one_letter_code
_entity_poly.pdbx_strand_id
1 'polypeptide(L)'
;MEFTEEEFEAFHIVRKIVSHRVNPERITRSEAKGYLAVQLDNNRHRTICRLYLLGKHKYIGTLNYRKVETRTRIESIHDIGKFAKPLTEIVDYFERGYIAY
;
A
#
# COMPACT_ATOMS: atom_id res chain seq x y z
N MET A 1 -14.87 -12.20 5.36
CA MET A 1 -15.05 -10.87 5.97
C MET A 1 -15.17 -9.91 4.80
N GLU A 2 -16.09 -8.96 4.85
CA GLU A 2 -16.21 -7.92 3.82
C GLU A 2 -15.36 -6.72 4.26
N PHE A 3 -14.63 -6.09 3.34
CA PHE A 3 -13.86 -4.88 3.66
C PHE A 3 -14.80 -3.74 4.01
N THR A 4 -14.39 -2.90 4.95
CA THR A 4 -15.16 -1.70 5.30
C THR A 4 -15.05 -0.66 4.18
N GLU A 5 -16.06 0.21 4.05
CA GLU A 5 -16.04 1.32 3.08
C GLU A 5 -14.76 2.18 3.23
N GLU A 6 -14.34 2.43 4.48
CA GLU A 6 -13.10 3.13 4.78
C GLU A 6 -11.84 2.42 4.23
N GLU A 7 -11.78 1.09 4.30
CA GLU A 7 -10.69 0.29 3.71
C GLU A 7 -10.70 0.35 2.18
N PHE A 8 -11.89 0.36 1.55
CA PHE A 8 -12.02 0.57 0.12
C PHE A 8 -11.51 1.96 -0.30
N GLU A 9 -11.94 3.01 0.39
CA GLU A 9 -11.51 4.38 0.11
C GLU A 9 -10.00 4.56 0.31
N ALA A 10 -9.45 4.05 1.41
CA ALA A 10 -8.02 4.08 1.68
C ALA A 10 -7.21 3.35 0.59
N PHE A 11 -7.69 2.20 0.13
CA PHE A 11 -7.11 1.50 -1.01
C PHE A 11 -7.15 2.35 -2.28
N HIS A 12 -8.26 3.03 -2.57
CA HIS A 12 -8.38 3.91 -3.74
C HIS A 12 -7.43 5.10 -3.67
N ILE A 13 -7.19 5.67 -2.49
CA ILE A 13 -6.18 6.72 -2.29
C ILE A 13 -4.79 6.19 -2.66
N VAL A 14 -4.39 5.04 -2.12
CA VAL A 14 -3.09 4.42 -2.46
C VAL A 14 -3.00 4.13 -3.96
N ARG A 15 -4.04 3.54 -4.55
CA ARG A 15 -4.10 3.20 -5.98
C ARG A 15 -3.92 4.44 -6.85
N LYS A 16 -4.58 5.55 -6.51
CA LYS A 16 -4.46 6.84 -7.23
C LYS A 16 -3.06 7.46 -7.11
N ILE A 17 -2.40 7.30 -5.97
CA ILE A 17 -1.03 7.79 -5.78
C ILE A 17 -0.08 7.06 -6.73
N VAL A 18 -0.10 5.72 -6.70
CA VAL A 18 0.88 4.90 -7.43
C VAL A 18 0.51 4.62 -8.89
N SER A 19 -0.71 4.95 -9.34
CA SER A 19 -1.13 4.79 -10.74
C SER A 19 -0.31 5.61 -11.74
N HIS A 20 0.42 6.61 -11.28
CA HIS A 20 1.34 7.39 -12.13
C HIS A 20 2.62 6.61 -12.49
N ARG A 21 2.89 5.48 -11.82
CA ARG A 21 4.08 4.64 -12.03
C ARG A 21 3.75 3.34 -12.74
N VAL A 22 2.57 2.76 -12.49
CA VAL A 22 2.16 1.45 -13.00
C VAL A 22 0.69 1.43 -13.37
N ASN A 23 0.30 0.49 -14.24
CA ASN A 23 -1.11 0.29 -14.59
C ASN A 23 -1.95 0.06 -13.31
N PRO A 24 -3.03 0.85 -13.08
CA PRO A 24 -3.95 0.70 -11.96
C PRO A 24 -4.53 -0.69 -11.73
N GLU A 25 -4.63 -1.52 -12.77
CA GLU A 25 -5.15 -2.90 -12.69
C GLU A 25 -4.17 -3.85 -12.00
N ARG A 26 -2.88 -3.52 -12.01
CA ARG A 26 -1.83 -4.30 -11.31
C ARG A 26 -1.82 -4.05 -9.81
N ILE A 27 -2.51 -3.01 -9.34
CA ILE A 27 -2.58 -2.66 -7.92
C ILE A 27 -3.76 -3.40 -7.30
N THR A 28 -3.46 -4.41 -6.51
CA THR A 28 -4.46 -5.25 -5.85
C THR A 28 -4.43 -5.04 -4.34
N ARG A 29 -5.45 -5.56 -3.66
CA ARG A 29 -5.51 -5.64 -2.20
C ARG A 29 -5.77 -7.06 -1.75
N SER A 30 -5.28 -7.41 -0.57
CA SER A 30 -5.61 -8.66 0.09
C SER A 30 -5.81 -8.44 1.59
N GLU A 31 -6.75 -9.16 2.18
CA GLU A 31 -6.96 -9.15 3.62
C GLU A 31 -5.82 -9.91 4.31
N ALA A 32 -5.36 -9.39 5.44
CA ALA A 32 -4.44 -10.05 6.34
C ALA A 32 -4.88 -9.83 7.78
N LYS A 33 -4.29 -10.59 8.72
CA LYS A 33 -4.68 -10.53 10.13
C LYS A 33 -4.38 -9.14 10.71
N GLY A 34 -5.43 -8.31 10.81
CA GLY A 34 -5.39 -6.97 11.40
C GLY A 34 -5.00 -5.84 10.45
N TYR A 35 -4.90 -6.06 9.14
CA TYR A 35 -4.62 -5.01 8.15
C TYR A 35 -5.05 -5.39 6.73
N LEU A 36 -5.24 -4.37 5.89
CA LEU A 36 -5.38 -4.50 4.44
C LEU A 36 -4.01 -4.32 3.77
N ALA A 37 -3.56 -5.32 3.03
CA ALA A 37 -2.31 -5.23 2.26
C ALA A 37 -2.59 -4.69 0.86
N VAL A 38 -1.87 -3.66 0.44
CA VAL A 38 -1.86 -3.18 -0.95
C VAL A 38 -0.65 -3.76 -1.65
N GLN A 39 -0.86 -4.43 -2.78
CA GLN A 39 0.14 -5.23 -3.48
C GLN A 39 0.23 -4.84 -4.95
N LEU A 40 1.41 -5.03 -5.51
CA LEU A 40 1.61 -5.00 -6.95
C LEU A 40 1.55 -6.43 -7.50
N ASP A 41 0.89 -6.61 -8.63
CA ASP A 41 0.76 -7.88 -9.37
C ASP A 41 0.17 -9.03 -8.54
N ASN A 42 -0.70 -8.72 -7.57
CA ASN A 42 -1.26 -9.72 -6.66
C ASN A 42 -0.20 -10.58 -5.95
N ASN A 43 0.95 -9.98 -5.64
CA ASN A 43 2.09 -10.68 -5.09
C ASN A 43 2.45 -10.16 -3.69
N ARG A 44 2.38 -11.05 -2.68
CA ARG A 44 2.74 -10.73 -1.29
C ARG A 44 4.18 -10.26 -1.13
N HIS A 45 5.09 -10.73 -1.98
CA HIS A 45 6.49 -10.27 -2.00
C HIS A 45 6.69 -8.90 -2.62
N ARG A 46 5.66 -8.36 -3.30
CA ARG A 46 5.58 -7.01 -3.87
C ARG A 46 4.51 -6.18 -3.15
N THR A 47 4.52 -6.20 -1.82
CA THR A 47 3.64 -5.37 -1.00
C THR A 47 4.09 -3.91 -1.10
N ILE A 48 3.17 -3.01 -1.44
CA ILE A 48 3.39 -1.56 -1.53
C ILE A 48 3.25 -0.93 -0.13
N CYS A 49 2.16 -1.24 0.57
CA CYS A 49 1.93 -0.82 1.94
C CYS A 49 0.93 -1.71 2.67
N ARG A 50 0.82 -1.50 3.99
CA ARG A 50 -0.18 -2.13 4.86
C ARG A 50 -1.03 -1.04 5.51
N LEU A 51 -2.35 -1.21 5.51
CA LEU A 51 -3.29 -0.26 6.10
C LEU A 51 -3.93 -0.89 7.33
N TYR A 52 -3.66 -0.31 8.50
CA TYR A 52 -4.18 -0.75 9.79
C TYR A 52 -5.29 0.21 10.22
N LEU A 53 -6.54 -0.06 9.82
CA LEU A 53 -7.65 0.89 9.99
C LEU A 53 -8.66 0.49 11.08
N LEU A 54 -8.71 -0.79 11.44
CA LEU A 54 -9.73 -1.36 12.35
C LEU A 54 -9.41 -1.21 13.86
N GLY A 55 -8.32 -0.54 14.22
CA GLY A 55 -7.88 -0.36 15.62
C GLY A 55 -8.28 0.99 16.22
N LYS A 56 -8.04 1.16 17.53
CA LYS A 56 -8.19 2.46 18.23
C LYS A 56 -7.43 3.60 17.55
N HIS A 57 -6.30 3.27 16.93
CA HIS A 57 -5.47 4.19 16.17
C HIS A 57 -5.25 3.62 14.78
N LYS A 58 -5.25 4.50 13.78
CA LYS A 58 -5.02 4.14 12.37
C LYS A 58 -3.55 4.27 12.03
N TYR A 59 -3.06 3.39 11.18
CA TYR A 59 -1.66 3.42 10.74
C TYR A 59 -1.51 3.02 9.28
N ILE A 60 -0.47 3.55 8.67
CA ILE A 60 0.09 3.04 7.42
C ILE A 60 1.47 2.42 7.69
N GLY A 61 1.66 1.19 7.22
CA GLY A 61 2.94 0.51 7.15
C GLY A 61 3.55 0.71 5.76
N THR A 62 4.60 1.52 5.68
CA THR A 62 5.39 1.68 4.44
C THR A 62 6.58 0.73 4.45
N LEU A 63 7.01 0.28 3.27
CA LEU A 63 8.09 -0.70 3.13
C LEU A 63 9.27 -0.06 2.41
N ASN A 64 10.49 -0.32 2.90
CA ASN A 64 11.71 0.03 2.17
C ASN A 64 12.15 -1.10 1.23
N TYR A 65 13.23 -0.87 0.48
CA TYR A 65 13.80 -1.85 -0.46
C TYR A 65 14.24 -3.18 0.20
N ARG A 66 14.54 -3.17 1.51
CA ARG A 66 14.84 -4.38 2.30
C ARG A 66 13.58 -5.05 2.85
N LYS A 67 12.39 -4.60 2.46
CA LYS A 67 11.08 -5.05 2.95
C LYS A 67 10.90 -4.85 4.46
N VAL A 68 11.65 -3.93 5.06
CA VAL A 68 11.46 -3.53 6.46
C VAL A 68 10.32 -2.54 6.52
N GLU A 69 9.36 -2.80 7.41
CA GLU A 69 8.18 -1.98 7.60
C GLU A 69 8.46 -0.81 8.56
N THR A 70 8.01 0.38 8.19
CA THR A 70 7.87 1.54 9.07
C THR A 70 6.39 1.86 9.24
N ARG A 71 5.90 1.72 10.47
CA ARG A 71 4.50 1.98 10.82
C ARG A 71 4.34 3.42 11.32
N THR A 72 3.56 4.21 10.61
CA THR A 72 3.30 5.61 10.95
C THR A 72 1.82 5.80 11.26
N ARG A 73 1.52 6.48 12.37
CA ARG A 73 0.15 6.80 12.76
C ARG A 73 -0.45 7.82 11.79
N ILE A 74 -1.72 7.63 11.48
CA ILE A 74 -2.54 8.57 10.70
C ILE A 74 -3.80 8.89 11.49
N GLU A 75 -4.30 10.11 11.38
CA GLU A 75 -5.54 10.52 12.04
C GLU A 75 -6.74 10.33 11.10
N SER A 76 -6.51 10.38 9.78
CA SER A 76 -7.50 10.12 8.74
C SER A 76 -6.91 9.37 7.54
N ILE A 77 -7.74 8.66 6.77
CA ILE A 77 -7.31 8.06 5.49
C ILE A 77 -6.76 9.09 4.50
N HIS A 78 -7.16 10.37 4.61
CA HIS A 78 -6.60 11.43 3.78
C HIS A 78 -5.11 11.70 4.05
N ASP A 79 -4.61 11.34 5.25
CA ASP A 79 -3.18 11.44 5.57
C ASP A 79 -2.32 10.49 4.73
N ILE A 80 -2.89 9.45 4.11
CA ILE A 80 -2.19 8.53 3.21
C ILE A 80 -1.48 9.31 2.08
N GLY A 81 -2.06 10.45 1.63
CA GLY A 81 -1.44 11.32 0.64
C GLY A 81 -0.04 11.81 1.02
N LYS A 82 0.26 11.95 2.31
CA LYS A 82 1.58 12.35 2.83
C LYS A 82 2.67 11.31 2.56
N PHE A 83 2.29 10.07 2.24
CA PHE A 83 3.19 8.95 1.98
C PHE A 83 3.41 8.70 0.49
N ALA A 84 3.05 9.65 -0.39
CA ALA A 84 3.23 9.50 -1.84
C ALA A 84 4.65 9.08 -2.25
N LYS A 85 5.67 9.74 -1.69
CA LYS A 85 7.08 9.43 -1.98
C LYS A 85 7.44 7.96 -1.67
N PRO A 86 7.35 7.44 -0.43
CA PRO A 86 7.72 6.06 -0.14
C PRO A 86 6.85 5.04 -0.90
N LEU A 87 5.58 5.33 -1.16
CA LEU A 87 4.71 4.45 -1.96
C LEU A 87 5.17 4.36 -3.42
N THR A 88 5.57 5.47 -4.03
CA THR A 88 6.10 5.45 -5.40
C THR A 88 7.50 4.83 -5.48
N GLU A 89 8.37 5.06 -4.49
CA GLU A 89 9.73 4.51 -4.47
C GLU A 89 9.73 2.97 -4.40
N ILE A 90 8.84 2.38 -3.60
CA ILE A 90 8.75 0.90 -3.51
C ILE A 90 8.18 0.29 -4.80
N VAL A 91 7.25 0.99 -5.48
CA VAL A 91 6.73 0.56 -6.79
C VAL A 91 7.83 0.63 -7.85
N ASP A 92 8.57 1.73 -7.91
CA ASP A 92 9.70 1.90 -8.84
C ASP A 92 10.77 0.81 -8.62
N TYR A 93 11.01 0.41 -7.37
CA TYR A 93 11.90 -0.70 -7.04
C TYR A 93 11.40 -2.04 -7.61
N PHE A 94 10.11 -2.33 -7.50
CA PHE A 94 9.53 -3.56 -8.07
C PHE A 94 9.56 -3.59 -9.60
N GLU A 95 9.32 -2.45 -10.26
CA GLU A 95 9.40 -2.34 -11.72
C GLU A 95 10.84 -2.54 -12.22
N ARG A 96 11.85 -1.99 -11.53
CA ARG A 96 13.27 -2.20 -11.89
C ARG A 96 13.69 -3.66 -11.80
N GLY A 97 13.20 -4.39 -10.78
CA GLY A 97 13.47 -5.82 -10.62
C GLY A 97 12.82 -6.70 -11.69
N TYR A 98 11.88 -6.18 -12.48
CA TYR A 98 11.26 -6.89 -13.60
C TYR A 98 12.13 -6.88 -14.87
N ILE A 99 13.03 -5.90 -15.02
CA ILE A 99 13.89 -5.73 -16.22
C ILE A 99 15.18 -6.57 -16.12
N ALA A 100 15.39 -7.31 -15.03
CA ALA A 100 16.54 -8.18 -14.83
C ALA A 100 16.25 -9.65 -15.23
N TYR A 101 15.80 -9.88 -16.47
CA TYR A 101 15.81 -11.20 -17.12
C TYR A 101 15.93 -11.05 -18.64
#